data_AF-A0A8X6I6N9-F1
#
_entry.id   AF-A0A8X6I6N9-F1
#
_cell.length_a   1.000
_cell.length_b   1.000
_cell.length_c   1.000
_cell.angle_alpha   90.00
_cell.angle_beta   90.00
_cell.angle_gamma   90.00
#
_symmetry.space_group_name_H-M   'P 1'
#
loop_
_entity.id
_entity.type
_entity.pdbx_description
1 polymer ?
#
loop_
_entity_poly.entity_id
_entity_poly.type
_entity_poly.pdbx_seq_one_letter_code
_entity_poly.pdbx_strand_id
1 'polypeptide(L)'
;MNICWLRKKKDLLQYPCIPSAIQPVSHSSDIPKPDSPKKLNREELRDLVRDIDLPKQKAELLASRLHQWNLLVPGVKITEYRTFEKNLLRFFENKEHVAACIVVNGLMNFMNINYDPNNWRLFVDSSKLSLKAVLQHKGNLLPSIPLGHSVHMKETLSKCEITSRVTKIRES
;
A
#
# COMPACT_ATOMS: atom_id res chain seq x y z
N MET A 1 -16.11 -18.56 -34.40
CA MET A 1 -15.01 -18.95 -35.29
C MET A 1 -13.84 -18.00 -35.05
N ASN A 2 -12.65 -18.55 -34.82
CA ASN A 2 -11.36 -17.84 -34.65
C ASN A 2 -11.10 -16.87 -35.84
N ILE A 3 -10.24 -15.85 -35.76
CA ILE A 3 -8.78 -15.95 -35.95
C ILE A 3 -8.06 -14.67 -35.45
N CYS A 4 -7.06 -14.89 -34.58
CA CYS A 4 -5.71 -14.30 -34.50
C CYS A 4 -5.49 -12.76 -34.39
N TRP A 5 -4.96 -12.35 -33.24
CA TRP A 5 -4.21 -11.10 -33.05
C TRP A 5 -2.92 -11.12 -33.88
N LEU A 6 -2.86 -10.34 -34.95
CA LEU A 6 -1.62 -10.08 -35.68
C LEU A 6 -0.68 -9.21 -34.83
N ARG A 7 0.40 -9.85 -34.38
CA ARG A 7 1.64 -9.25 -33.88
C ARG A 7 2.13 -8.18 -34.86
N LYS A 8 1.90 -6.90 -34.57
CA LYS A 8 2.49 -5.80 -35.36
C LYS A 8 4.02 -5.91 -35.30
N LYS A 9 4.62 -6.01 -36.47
CA LYS A 9 6.06 -6.01 -36.73
C LYS A 9 6.64 -4.72 -36.15
N LYS A 10 7.60 -4.83 -35.23
CA LYS A 10 8.31 -3.71 -34.59
C LYS A 10 9.43 -3.13 -35.47
N ASP A 11 9.52 -3.56 -36.72
CA ASP A 11 10.61 -3.18 -37.58
C ASP A 11 10.12 -2.04 -38.48
N LEU A 12 10.78 -0.88 -38.33
CA LEU A 12 10.64 0.35 -39.10
C LEU A 12 9.58 1.38 -38.64
N LEU A 13 9.53 1.67 -37.34
CA LEU A 13 9.06 2.99 -36.89
C LEU A 13 10.23 3.97 -37.04
N GLN A 14 10.39 4.52 -38.24
CA GLN A 14 11.47 5.46 -38.55
C GLN A 14 11.05 6.85 -38.05
N TYR A 15 11.54 7.22 -36.86
CA TYR A 15 11.33 8.56 -36.33
C TYR A 15 12.10 9.56 -37.21
N PRO A 16 11.48 10.69 -37.61
CA PRO A 16 12.22 11.75 -38.26
C PRO A 16 13.33 12.23 -37.33
N CYS A 17 14.55 12.35 -37.85
CA CYS A 17 15.65 12.97 -37.13
C CYS A 17 15.38 14.48 -37.09
N ILE A 18 14.62 14.93 -36.08
CA ILE A 18 14.33 16.36 -35.90
C ILE A 18 15.60 17.01 -35.35
N PRO A 19 16.17 18.04 -36.01
CA PRO A 19 17.44 18.66 -35.59
C PRO A 19 17.44 19.21 -34.16
N SER A 20 16.27 19.46 -33.58
CA SER A 20 16.09 19.91 -32.21
C SER A 20 16.44 18.86 -31.14
N ALA A 21 16.66 17.60 -31.51
CA ALA A 21 16.93 16.51 -30.57
C ALA A 21 18.43 16.33 -30.21
N ILE A 22 19.37 17.05 -30.83
CA ILE A 22 20.81 16.73 -30.75
C ILE A 22 21.65 17.80 -30.04
N GLN A 23 21.13 18.99 -29.76
CA GLN A 23 21.92 20.05 -29.11
C GLN A 23 21.36 20.41 -27.73
N PRO A 24 22.19 20.47 -26.68
CA PRO A 24 21.83 21.19 -25.47
C PRO A 24 21.43 22.60 -25.86
N VAL A 25 20.20 23.01 -25.51
CA VAL A 25 19.77 24.40 -25.68
C VAL A 25 20.74 25.26 -24.88
N SER A 26 21.39 26.23 -25.54
CA SER A 26 22.23 27.21 -24.86
C SER A 26 21.44 27.81 -23.70
N HIS A 27 21.96 27.71 -22.49
CA HIS A 27 21.33 28.34 -21.33
C HIS A 27 21.39 29.86 -21.53
N SER A 28 20.30 30.47 -21.98
CA SER A 28 20.13 31.92 -21.88
C SER A 28 20.15 32.29 -20.40
N SER A 29 20.85 33.37 -20.05
CA SER A 29 20.90 33.97 -18.70
C SER A 29 19.50 34.31 -18.15
N ASP A 30 18.51 34.40 -19.05
CA ASP A 30 17.13 34.76 -18.73
C ASP A 30 16.29 33.54 -18.30
N ILE A 31 16.83 32.32 -18.39
CA ILE A 31 16.12 31.09 -18.01
C ILE A 31 16.42 30.80 -16.53
N PRO A 32 15.40 30.80 -15.64
CA PRO A 32 15.61 30.45 -14.24
C PRO A 32 16.11 29.01 -14.14
N LYS A 33 17.18 28.81 -13.35
CA LYS A 33 17.66 27.46 -13.02
C LYS A 33 16.54 26.71 -12.30
N PRO A 34 16.17 25.50 -12.73
CA PRO A 34 15.23 24.69 -11.97
C PRO A 34 15.85 24.34 -10.61
N ASP A 35 15.05 24.46 -9.56
CA ASP A 35 15.44 24.05 -8.22
C ASP A 35 15.78 22.56 -8.18
N SER A 36 16.61 22.16 -7.23
CA SER A 36 16.93 20.75 -7.02
C SER A 36 15.65 19.94 -6.79
N PRO A 37 15.52 18.74 -7.38
CA PRO A 37 14.31 17.94 -7.23
C PRO A 37 14.07 17.60 -5.76
N LYS A 38 12.80 17.67 -5.35
CA LYS A 38 12.37 17.27 -4.01
C LYS A 38 12.71 15.80 -3.78
N LYS A 39 13.42 15.52 -2.68
CA LYS A 39 13.68 14.15 -2.23
C LYS A 39 12.51 13.64 -1.41
N LEU A 40 12.09 12.42 -1.69
CA LEU A 40 11.01 11.74 -0.96
C LEU A 40 11.54 11.22 0.37
N ASN A 41 10.78 11.47 1.42
CA ASN A 41 11.00 10.84 2.72
C ASN A 41 10.40 9.41 2.74
N ARG A 42 10.53 8.70 3.87
CA ARG A 42 10.01 7.33 4.02
C ARG A 42 8.48 7.26 3.91
N GLU A 43 7.76 8.25 4.45
CA GLU A 43 6.30 8.29 4.50
C GLU A 43 5.72 8.55 3.11
N GLU A 44 6.23 9.57 2.42
CA GLU A 44 5.86 9.91 1.03
C GLU A 44 6.12 8.74 0.08
N LEU A 45 7.23 8.01 0.28
CA LEU A 45 7.52 6.82 -0.51
C LEU A 45 6.51 5.69 -0.24
N ARG A 46 6.09 5.50 1.02
CA ARG A 46 5.05 4.50 1.38
C ARG A 46 3.69 4.89 0.84
N ASP A 47 3.35 6.18 0.85
CA ASP A 47 2.11 6.71 0.30
C ASP A 47 2.07 6.52 -1.22
N LEU A 48 3.16 6.85 -1.92
CA LEU A 48 3.30 6.60 -3.36
C LEU A 48 3.11 5.13 -3.73
N VAL A 49 3.73 4.21 -2.98
CA VAL A 49 3.58 2.76 -3.20
C VAL A 49 2.14 2.30 -3.00
N ARG A 50 1.43 2.90 -2.04
CA ARG A 50 0.04 2.59 -1.71
C ARG A 50 -0.92 3.12 -2.78
N ASP A 51 -0.72 4.36 -3.23
CA ASP A 51 -1.58 5.01 -4.22
C ASP A 51 -1.48 4.35 -5.59
N ILE A 52 -0.30 3.81 -5.92
CA ILE A 52 -0.07 3.03 -7.16
C ILE A 52 -0.45 1.54 -6.99
N ASP A 53 -0.78 1.11 -5.77
CA ASP A 53 -1.11 -0.28 -5.41
C ASP A 53 -0.06 -1.29 -5.90
N LEU A 54 1.21 -1.01 -5.60
CA LEU A 54 2.32 -1.86 -6.05
C LEU A 54 2.49 -3.11 -5.17
N PRO A 55 2.68 -4.30 -5.78
CA PRO A 55 3.07 -5.48 -5.03
C PRO A 55 4.48 -5.32 -4.45
N LYS A 56 4.74 -5.97 -3.32
CA LYS A 56 5.98 -5.95 -2.53
C LYS A 56 7.27 -5.92 -3.35
N GLN A 57 7.40 -6.80 -4.33
CA GLN A 57 8.60 -6.90 -5.17
C GLN A 57 8.78 -5.67 -6.09
N LYS A 58 7.68 -5.13 -6.63
CA LYS A 58 7.72 -3.94 -7.49
C LYS A 58 7.94 -2.67 -6.66
N ALA A 59 7.35 -2.59 -5.47
CA ALA A 59 7.60 -1.49 -4.53
C ALA A 59 9.08 -1.39 -4.13
N GLU A 60 9.72 -2.53 -3.86
CA GLU A 60 11.15 -2.59 -3.55
C GLU A 60 12.02 -2.18 -4.75
N LEU A 61 11.67 -2.66 -5.95
CA LEU A 61 12.36 -2.27 -7.18
C LEU A 61 12.24 -0.77 -7.45
N LEU A 62 11.05 -0.19 -7.25
CA LEU A 62 10.81 1.24 -7.38
C LEU A 62 11.69 2.03 -6.39
N ALA A 63 11.66 1.66 -5.12
CA ALA A 63 12.48 2.31 -4.09
C ALA A 63 13.99 2.21 -4.41
N SER A 64 14.43 1.08 -4.97
CA SER A 64 15.82 0.91 -5.44
C SER A 64 16.19 1.87 -6.56
N ARG A 65 15.29 2.06 -7.54
CA ARG A 65 15.50 3.01 -8.65
C ARG A 65 15.49 4.46 -8.17
N LEU A 66 14.56 4.83 -7.30
CA LEU A 66 14.51 6.17 -6.70
C LEU A 66 15.77 6.49 -5.89
N HIS A 67 16.32 5.49 -5.20
CA HIS A 67 17.60 5.63 -4.51
C HIS A 67 18.76 5.87 -5.48
N GLN A 68 18.84 5.10 -6.58
CA GLN A 68 19.85 5.29 -7.63
C GLN A 68 19.77 6.69 -8.27
N TRP A 69 18.57 7.24 -8.41
CA TRP A 69 18.36 8.60 -8.92
C TRP A 69 18.58 9.71 -7.88
N ASN A 70 19.00 9.37 -6.66
CA ASN A 70 19.19 10.32 -5.55
C ASN A 70 17.92 11.13 -5.22
N LEU A 71 16.74 10.52 -5.46
CA LEU A 71 15.43 11.10 -5.18
C LEU A 71 14.88 10.69 -3.81
N LEU A 72 15.63 9.93 -3.03
CA LEU A 72 15.28 9.57 -1.64
C LEU A 72 16.19 10.29 -0.65
N VAL A 73 15.63 10.64 0.51
CA VAL A 73 16.41 11.14 1.65
C VAL A 73 17.40 10.03 2.12
N PRO A 74 18.66 10.38 2.49
CA PRO A 74 19.59 9.40 3.03
C PRO A 74 19.03 8.74 4.30
N GLY A 75 19.13 7.42 4.40
CA GLY A 75 18.63 6.63 5.54
C GLY A 75 17.30 5.91 5.30
N VAL A 76 16.62 6.13 4.17
CA VAL A 76 15.43 5.34 3.81
C VAL A 76 15.83 3.89 3.50
N LYS A 77 15.24 2.93 4.24
CA LYS A 77 15.55 1.50 4.10
C LYS A 77 14.70 0.86 3.00
N ILE A 78 15.29 0.62 1.84
CA ILE A 78 14.63 -0.06 0.71
C ILE A 78 14.15 -1.47 1.08
N THR A 79 14.91 -2.19 1.91
CA THR A 79 14.58 -3.56 2.34
C THR A 79 13.38 -3.64 3.29
N GLU A 80 12.82 -2.50 3.70
CA GLU A 80 11.62 -2.42 4.53
C GLU A 80 10.45 -3.19 3.90
N TYR A 81 10.26 -3.09 2.58
CA TYR A 81 9.18 -3.80 1.89
C TYR A 81 9.25 -5.31 2.09
N ARG A 82 10.46 -5.90 2.24
CA ARG A 82 10.64 -7.34 2.51
C ARG A 82 10.13 -7.76 3.89
N THR A 83 10.28 -6.88 4.87
CA THR A 83 10.09 -7.18 6.31
C THR A 83 8.81 -6.57 6.89
N PHE A 84 8.20 -5.60 6.20
CA PHE A 84 7.01 -4.88 6.63
C PHE A 84 5.87 -5.84 7.01
N GLU A 85 5.57 -6.79 6.13
CA GLU A 85 4.56 -7.82 6.35
C GLU A 85 4.84 -8.65 7.60
N LYS A 86 6.08 -9.06 7.84
CA LYS A 86 6.46 -9.82 9.05
C LYS A 86 6.24 -8.99 10.32
N ASN A 87 6.48 -7.68 10.26
CA ASN A 87 6.25 -6.78 11.39
C ASN A 87 4.75 -6.57 11.63
N LEU A 88 3.96 -6.44 10.55
CA LEU A 88 2.51 -6.33 10.61
C LEU A 88 1.87 -7.59 11.18
N LEU A 89 2.32 -8.77 10.74
CA LEU A 89 1.80 -10.07 11.18
C LEU A 89 1.95 -10.32 12.69
N ARG A 90 2.85 -9.62 13.39
CA ARG A 90 2.98 -9.73 14.86
C ARG A 90 1.73 -9.30 15.61
N PHE A 91 0.90 -8.46 15.00
CA PHE A 91 -0.36 -8.01 15.57
C PHE A 91 -1.53 -8.92 15.23
N PHE A 92 -1.31 -10.00 14.48
CA PHE A 92 -2.34 -10.93 14.04
C PHE A 92 -2.02 -12.35 14.51
N GLU A 93 -3.05 -13.07 14.90
CA GLU A 93 -2.98 -14.49 15.21
C GLU A 93 -3.91 -15.25 14.27
N ASN A 94 -3.44 -16.39 13.76
CA ASN A 94 -4.28 -17.30 12.98
C ASN A 94 -4.70 -18.47 13.87
N LYS A 95 -6.00 -18.59 14.13
CA LYS A 95 -6.60 -19.67 14.93
C LYS A 95 -7.80 -20.20 14.16
N GLU A 96 -7.84 -21.51 13.92
CA GLU A 96 -8.98 -22.19 13.30
C GLU A 96 -9.44 -21.53 11.98
N HIS A 97 -8.50 -21.22 11.08
CA HIS A 97 -8.75 -20.56 9.79
C HIS A 97 -9.23 -19.10 9.88
N VAL A 98 -9.17 -18.50 11.07
CA VAL A 98 -9.47 -17.10 11.32
C VAL A 98 -8.17 -16.36 11.63
N ALA A 99 -7.80 -15.40 10.78
CA ALA A 99 -6.80 -14.40 11.12
C ALA A 99 -7.50 -13.25 11.84
N ALA A 100 -7.07 -12.93 13.07
CA ALA A 100 -7.63 -11.83 13.86
C ALA A 100 -6.52 -11.00 14.49
N CYS A 101 -6.74 -9.70 14.59
CA CYS A 101 -5.85 -8.78 15.28
C CYS A 101 -5.94 -9.02 16.79
N ILE A 102 -4.79 -9.16 17.44
CA ILE A 102 -4.68 -9.39 18.89
C ILE A 102 -4.49 -8.10 19.70
N VAL A 103 -3.89 -7.06 19.11
CA VAL A 103 -3.57 -5.80 19.80
C VAL A 103 -3.84 -4.61 18.88
N VAL A 104 -5.05 -4.04 18.96
CA VAL A 104 -5.50 -2.94 18.08
C VAL A 104 -4.66 -1.68 18.28
N ASN A 105 -4.42 -1.26 19.53
CA ASN A 105 -3.63 -0.06 19.81
C ASN A 105 -2.19 -0.19 19.29
N GLY A 106 -1.59 -1.38 19.43
CA GLY A 106 -0.25 -1.68 18.90
C GLY A 106 -0.22 -1.60 17.38
N LEU A 107 -1.24 -2.13 16.71
CA LEU A 107 -1.39 -2.03 15.26
C LEU A 107 -1.56 -0.56 14.81
N MET A 108 -2.40 0.22 15.49
CA MET A 108 -2.64 1.62 15.14
C MET A 108 -1.38 2.47 15.32
N ASN A 109 -0.67 2.30 16.44
CA ASN A 109 0.60 2.98 16.69
C ASN A 109 1.66 2.58 15.64
N PHE A 110 1.74 1.29 15.28
CA PHE A 110 2.62 0.82 14.22
C PHE A 110 2.31 1.45 12.85
N MET A 111 1.03 1.72 12.58
CA MET A 111 0.57 2.42 11.38
C MET A 111 0.70 3.94 11.47
N ASN A 112 1.25 4.48 12.56
CA ASN A 112 1.36 5.91 12.86
C ASN A 112 0.00 6.63 12.85
N ILE A 113 -1.04 5.96 13.36
CA ILE A 113 -2.40 6.48 13.43
C ILE A 113 -2.73 6.78 14.90
N ASN A 114 -3.13 8.01 15.20
CA ASN A 114 -3.68 8.36 16.51
C ASN A 114 -5.07 7.73 16.66
N TYR A 115 -5.19 6.75 17.56
CA TYR A 115 -6.40 5.97 17.72
C TYR A 115 -7.27 6.50 18.85
N ASP A 116 -8.41 7.08 18.49
CA ASP A 116 -9.51 7.36 19.40
C ASP A 116 -10.68 6.41 19.09
N PRO A 117 -11.02 5.44 19.96
CA PRO A 117 -12.11 4.49 19.73
C PRO A 117 -13.45 5.15 19.34
N ASN A 118 -13.71 6.37 19.80
CA ASN A 118 -14.94 7.10 19.49
C ASN A 118 -15.03 7.48 18.01
N ASN A 119 -13.89 7.64 17.33
CA ASN A 119 -13.82 8.01 15.91
C ASN A 119 -13.77 6.81 14.96
N TRP A 120 -13.83 5.59 15.47
CA TRP A 120 -13.74 4.37 14.65
C TRP A 120 -14.93 3.43 14.84
N ARG A 121 -15.47 2.94 13.74
CA ARG A 121 -16.55 1.95 13.71
C ARG A 121 -16.03 0.60 13.23
N LEU A 122 -16.41 -0.46 13.92
CA LEU A 122 -16.15 -1.82 13.47
C LEU A 122 -17.18 -2.17 12.41
N PHE A 123 -16.69 -2.52 11.22
CA PHE A 123 -17.49 -3.04 10.13
C PHE A 123 -17.17 -4.51 9.95
N VAL A 124 -18.22 -5.33 9.90
CA VAL A 124 -18.10 -6.76 9.61
C VAL A 124 -18.89 -7.03 8.36
N ASP A 125 -18.20 -7.53 7.35
CA ASP A 125 -18.79 -7.97 6.09
C ASP A 125 -18.67 -9.48 6.01
N SER A 126 -19.78 -10.13 5.69
CA SER A 126 -19.80 -11.56 5.49
C SER A 126 -20.32 -11.89 4.10
N SER A 127 -19.80 -12.99 3.59
CA SER A 127 -20.20 -13.58 2.33
C SER A 127 -20.28 -15.09 2.50
N LYS A 128 -20.77 -15.79 1.48
CA LYS A 128 -20.81 -17.26 1.49
C LYS A 128 -19.42 -17.91 1.62
N LEU A 129 -18.38 -17.19 1.22
CA LEU A 129 -17.01 -17.70 1.10
C LEU A 129 -16.03 -17.05 2.08
N SER A 130 -16.41 -15.96 2.73
CA SER A 130 -15.48 -15.25 3.61
C SER A 130 -16.19 -14.33 4.59
N LEU A 131 -15.52 -14.12 5.72
CA LEU A 131 -15.88 -13.14 6.73
C LEU A 131 -14.72 -12.16 6.87
N LYS A 132 -14.99 -10.85 6.87
CA LYS A 132 -13.99 -9.79 7.01
C LYS A 132 -14.43 -8.80 8.08
N ALA A 133 -13.51 -8.43 8.95
CA ALA A 133 -13.71 -7.39 9.95
C ALA A 133 -12.70 -6.27 9.72
N VAL A 134 -13.19 -5.03 9.66
CA VAL A 134 -12.41 -3.84 9.31
C VAL A 134 -12.83 -2.68 10.20
N LEU A 135 -11.87 -1.90 10.72
CA LEU A 135 -12.13 -0.61 11.36
C LEU A 135 -12.21 0.48 10.31
N GLN A 136 -13.29 1.26 10.34
CA GLN A 136 -13.50 2.41 9.48
C GLN A 136 -13.53 3.69 10.31
N HIS A 137 -12.79 4.70 9.88
CA HIS A 137 -12.77 6.01 10.52
C HIS A 137 -14.04 6.80 10.16
N LYS A 138 -14.63 7.49 11.14
CA LYS A 138 -15.78 8.37 10.90
C LYS A 138 -15.39 9.49 9.92
N GLY A 139 -16.15 9.66 8.85
CA GLY A 139 -15.84 10.66 7.81
C GLY A 139 -14.73 10.26 6.84
N ASN A 140 -14.28 8.99 6.84
CA ASN A 140 -13.36 8.42 5.85
C ASN A 140 -12.03 9.20 5.65
N LEU A 141 -11.61 9.97 6.65
CA LEU A 141 -10.37 10.75 6.61
C LEU A 141 -9.11 9.87 6.66
N LEU A 142 -9.23 8.68 7.26
CA LEU A 142 -8.15 7.72 7.42
C LEU A 142 -8.50 6.39 6.74
N PRO A 143 -7.48 5.64 6.27
CA PRO A 143 -7.72 4.37 5.60
C PRO A 143 -8.39 3.37 6.52
N SER A 144 -9.20 2.49 5.93
CA SER A 144 -9.80 1.37 6.65
C SER A 144 -8.73 0.38 7.10
N ILE A 145 -8.78 -0.05 8.36
CA ILE A 145 -7.77 -0.94 8.96
C ILE A 145 -8.34 -2.35 9.12
N PRO A 146 -7.78 -3.38 8.45
CA PRO A 146 -8.27 -4.74 8.59
C PRO A 146 -7.97 -5.27 10.00
N LEU A 147 -8.98 -5.83 10.65
CA LEU A 147 -8.85 -6.49 11.96
C LEU A 147 -8.97 -7.99 11.89
N GLY A 148 -9.61 -8.54 10.86
CA GLY A 148 -9.66 -9.98 10.73
C GLY A 148 -10.28 -10.47 9.44
N HIS A 149 -9.98 -11.71 9.11
CA HIS A 149 -10.44 -12.37 7.90
C HIS A 149 -10.52 -13.89 8.11
N SER A 150 -11.55 -14.51 7.53
CA SER A 150 -11.71 -15.95 7.41
C SER A 150 -12.22 -16.30 6.01
N VAL A 151 -11.71 -17.39 5.43
CA VAL A 151 -12.02 -17.86 4.06
C VAL A 151 -12.93 -19.09 4.02
N HIS A 152 -13.33 -19.63 5.19
CA HIS A 152 -14.12 -20.86 5.27
C HIS A 152 -15.30 -20.77 6.26
N MET A 153 -15.58 -19.60 6.82
CA MET A 153 -16.72 -19.39 7.73
C MET A 153 -17.87 -18.70 7.03
N LYS A 154 -19.04 -19.35 7.06
CA LYS A 154 -20.34 -18.74 6.76
C LYS A 154 -20.90 -18.15 8.05
N GLU A 155 -21.59 -17.02 7.97
CA GLU A 155 -22.26 -16.40 9.12
C GLU A 155 -23.17 -17.41 9.83
N THR A 156 -22.78 -17.82 11.03
CA THR A 156 -23.72 -18.31 12.04
C THR A 156 -23.85 -17.19 13.06
N LEU A 157 -24.98 -16.46 12.96
CA LEU A 157 -25.29 -15.24 13.72
C LEU A 157 -25.24 -15.39 15.25
N SER A 158 -25.05 -16.60 15.76
CA SER A 158 -24.86 -16.88 17.18
C SER A 158 -23.40 -16.80 17.66
N LYS A 159 -22.39 -16.74 16.77
CA LYS A 159 -20.99 -16.93 17.16
C LYS A 159 -19.99 -16.36 16.14
N CYS A 160 -20.06 -15.06 15.82
CA CYS A 160 -18.98 -14.42 15.07
C CYS A 160 -17.72 -14.38 15.96
N GLU A 161 -16.90 -15.42 15.87
CA GLU A 161 -15.71 -15.58 16.69
C GLU A 161 -14.73 -14.41 16.50
N ILE A 162 -14.70 -13.84 15.28
CA ILE A 162 -13.99 -12.60 14.97
C ILE A 162 -14.51 -11.42 15.79
N THR A 163 -15.84 -11.22 15.89
CA THR A 163 -16.38 -10.12 16.70
C THR A 163 -16.10 -10.37 18.17
N SER A 164 -16.30 -11.58 18.69
CA SER A 164 -16.03 -11.90 20.10
C SER A 164 -14.56 -11.72 20.50
N ARG A 165 -13.62 -12.00 19.59
CA ARG A 165 -12.19 -11.82 19.83
C ARG A 165 -11.80 -10.35 19.70
N VAL A 166 -12.33 -9.63 18.70
CA VAL A 166 -12.08 -8.20 18.51
C VAL A 166 -12.73 -7.33 19.61
N THR A 167 -13.93 -7.67 20.10
CA THR A 167 -14.62 -6.91 21.15
C THR A 167 -13.98 -7.10 22.52
N LYS A 168 -13.52 -8.32 22.86
CA LYS A 168 -12.73 -8.55 24.09
C LYS A 168 -11.48 -7.67 24.16
N ILE A 169 -10.88 -7.35 23.01
CA ILE A 169 -9.68 -6.51 22.91
C ILE A 169 -10.01 -5.01 23.00
N ARG A 170 -11.26 -4.59 22.73
CA ARG A 170 -11.69 -3.19 22.88
C ARG A 170 -11.96 -2.78 24.33
N GLU A 171 -12.19 -3.74 25.22
CA GLU A 171 -12.57 -3.52 26.63
C GLU A 171 -11.40 -3.69 27.62
N SER A 172 -10.20 -4.06 27.15
CA SER A 172 -8.97 -4.19 27.95
C SER A 172 -8.01 -3.06 27.68
#